data_AF-A0A7T0CP44-F1
#
_entry.id   AF-A0A7T0CP44-F1
#
_cell.length_a   1.000
_cell.length_b   1.000
_cell.length_c   1.000
_cell.angle_alpha   90.00
_cell.angle_beta   90.00
_cell.angle_gamma   90.00
#
_symmetry.space_group_name_H-M   'P 1'
#
loop_
_entity.id
_entity.type
_entity.pdbx_description
1 polymer ?
#
loop_
_entity_poly.entity_id
_entity_poly.type
_entity_poly.pdbx_seq_one_letter_code
_entity_poly.pdbx_strand_id
1 'polypeptide(L)'
;MIKTQKYNLNSNLILTNEVLNSYVLRFWGEVFTPLIEGDQPIHLMILCKVKYGENKNELYKTLGPLRRVEFKDQELFCGYLQERLGILYDSYKPDTNVSEIIFTYVIKNIKISDSDRALLQDLSNKELPFHNFNKISLPVSMNPEDYGNIIADCYVPVDGTSIHRYVITNANRTYQIDISNKGLTNNVTILGLSDFNWIDTKISDDSFKREIGKSTIYFLDGEIILQKLQLNSKKFKKGVTVKTFTNTFRHNRFRNS
;
A
#
# COMPACT_ATOMS: atom_id res chain seq x y z
N MET A 1 -10.67 15.69 -17.87
CA MET A 1 -10.68 16.49 -16.63
C MET A 1 -11.04 15.59 -15.46
N ILE A 2 -10.31 15.67 -14.34
CA ILE A 2 -10.63 14.90 -13.13
C ILE A 2 -11.73 15.64 -12.38
N LYS A 3 -12.78 14.93 -11.97
CA LYS A 3 -13.90 15.43 -11.18
C LYS A 3 -13.99 14.65 -9.87
N THR A 4 -14.64 15.24 -8.87
CA THR A 4 -14.82 14.62 -7.55
C THR A 4 -16.23 14.85 -7.06
N GLN A 5 -16.90 13.77 -6.64
CA GLN A 5 -18.17 13.80 -5.95
C GLN A 5 -17.94 13.36 -4.50
N LYS A 6 -18.38 14.18 -3.54
CA LYS A 6 -18.21 13.91 -2.11
C LYS A 6 -19.55 13.77 -1.43
N TYR A 7 -19.69 12.73 -0.63
CA TYR A 7 -20.83 12.48 0.21
C TYR A 7 -20.40 12.57 1.67
N ASN A 8 -20.87 13.59 2.37
CA ASN A 8 -20.66 13.72 3.80
C ASN A 8 -21.70 12.84 4.51
N LEU A 9 -21.23 11.99 5.42
CA LEU A 9 -22.08 11.12 6.22
C LEU A 9 -22.33 11.76 7.58
N ASN A 10 -23.52 11.51 8.12
CA ASN A 10 -23.84 11.96 9.47
C ASN A 10 -22.93 11.25 10.49
N SER A 11 -22.58 11.97 11.54
CA SER A 11 -21.81 11.47 12.68
C SER A 11 -22.46 10.19 13.24
N ASN A 12 -21.68 9.10 13.36
CA ASN A 12 -22.04 7.76 13.88
C ASN A 12 -22.44 6.68 12.85
N LEU A 13 -22.16 6.85 11.56
CA LEU A 13 -22.32 5.76 10.60
C LEU A 13 -21.06 4.89 10.51
N ILE A 14 -21.23 3.58 10.60
CA ILE A 14 -20.20 2.59 10.27
C ILE A 14 -20.27 2.29 8.77
N LEU A 15 -19.12 2.11 8.13
CA LEU A 15 -19.10 1.73 6.72
C LEU A 15 -19.47 0.25 6.56
N THR A 16 -20.74 -0.03 6.26
CA THR A 16 -21.22 -1.36 5.87
C THR A 16 -21.37 -1.50 4.36
N ASN A 17 -21.58 -2.74 3.89
CA ASN A 17 -21.90 -3.01 2.49
C ASN A 17 -23.18 -2.30 2.04
N GLU A 18 -24.19 -2.17 2.92
CA GLU A 18 -25.44 -1.47 2.58
C GLU A 18 -25.22 0.04 2.46
N VAL A 19 -24.45 0.62 3.39
CA VAL A 19 -24.08 2.03 3.35
C VAL A 19 -23.34 2.30 2.05
N LEU A 20 -22.28 1.53 1.74
CA LEU A 20 -21.49 1.72 0.52
C LEU A 20 -22.35 1.60 -0.75
N ASN A 21 -23.20 0.57 -0.84
CA ASN A 21 -24.10 0.37 -1.97
C ASN A 21 -25.02 1.59 -2.17
N SER A 22 -25.63 2.10 -1.10
CA SER A 22 -26.53 3.26 -1.18
C SER A 22 -25.85 4.49 -1.79
N TYR A 23 -24.56 4.72 -1.49
CA TYR A 23 -23.80 5.83 -2.05
C TYR A 23 -23.30 5.56 -3.47
N VAL A 24 -23.05 4.30 -3.85
CA VAL A 24 -22.77 3.92 -5.24
C VAL A 24 -24.02 4.15 -6.10
N LEU A 25 -25.20 3.73 -5.64
CA LEU A 25 -26.48 3.97 -6.33
C LEU A 25 -26.73 5.47 -6.52
N ARG A 26 -26.51 6.25 -5.46
CA ARG A 26 -26.64 7.71 -5.49
C ARG A 26 -25.65 8.35 -6.47
N PHE A 27 -24.39 7.93 -6.45
CA PHE A 27 -23.39 8.38 -7.42
C PHE A 27 -23.80 8.08 -8.85
N TRP A 28 -24.33 6.88 -9.11
CA TRP A 28 -24.82 6.49 -10.43
C TRP A 28 -25.92 7.42 -10.93
N GLY A 29 -26.92 7.69 -10.09
CA GLY A 29 -28.04 8.57 -10.42
C GLY A 29 -27.64 10.03 -10.62
N GLU A 30 -26.79 10.57 -9.74
CA GLU A 30 -26.41 12.00 -9.75
C GLU A 30 -25.33 12.33 -10.79
N VAL A 31 -24.41 11.40 -11.07
CA VAL A 31 -23.23 11.66 -11.90
C VAL A 31 -23.28 10.90 -13.20
N PHE A 32 -23.63 9.61 -13.18
CA PHE A 32 -23.47 8.77 -14.35
C PHE A 32 -24.68 8.87 -15.29
N THR A 33 -25.90 8.82 -14.77
CA THR A 33 -27.15 8.94 -15.54
C THR A 33 -27.21 10.19 -16.42
N PRO A 34 -26.88 11.41 -15.94
CA PRO A 34 -26.93 12.62 -16.78
C PRO A 34 -25.91 12.64 -17.92
N LEU A 35 -24.92 11.74 -17.91
CA LEU A 35 -23.91 11.68 -18.96
C LEU A 35 -24.38 10.89 -20.18
N ILE A 36 -25.40 10.05 -20.07
CA ILE A 36 -25.83 9.11 -21.14
C ILE A 36 -26.73 9.79 -22.18
N GLU A 37 -26.89 11.12 -22.14
CA GLU A 37 -27.82 11.87 -23.00
C GLU A 37 -27.45 11.92 -24.50
N GLY A 38 -26.52 11.09 -24.96
CA GLY A 38 -26.29 10.83 -26.38
C GLY A 38 -25.88 9.38 -26.57
N ASP A 39 -26.15 8.82 -27.74
CA ASP A 39 -25.87 7.44 -28.16
C ASP A 39 -24.35 7.06 -28.17
N GLN A 40 -23.53 7.82 -27.44
CA GLN A 40 -22.11 7.58 -27.28
C GLN A 40 -21.84 6.68 -26.08
N PRO A 41 -20.97 5.66 -26.24
CA PRO A 41 -20.51 4.85 -25.12
C PRO A 41 -19.66 5.73 -24.20
N ILE A 42 -20.25 6.13 -23.08
CA ILE A 42 -19.56 6.88 -22.03
C ILE A 42 -19.24 5.93 -20.90
N HIS A 43 -17.97 5.95 -20.50
CA HIS A 43 -17.53 5.27 -19.30
C HIS A 43 -16.83 6.23 -18.36
N LEU A 44 -16.82 5.84 -17.08
CA LEU A 44 -16.08 6.52 -16.05
C LEU A 44 -14.88 5.68 -15.64
N MET A 45 -13.74 6.35 -15.46
CA MET A 45 -12.67 5.83 -14.61
C MET A 45 -12.96 6.31 -13.20
N ILE A 46 -13.35 5.43 -12.27
CA ILE A 46 -13.79 5.77 -10.91
C ILE A 46 -12.80 5.23 -9.87
N LEU A 47 -12.47 6.10 -8.91
CA LEU A 47 -11.72 5.77 -7.70
C LEU A 47 -12.58 6.08 -6.49
N CYS A 48 -12.86 5.08 -5.66
CA CYS A 48 -13.62 5.24 -4.43
C CYS A 48 -12.68 5.37 -3.22
N LYS A 49 -12.90 6.42 -2.43
CA LYS A 49 -12.17 6.70 -1.19
C LYS A 49 -13.13 6.91 -0.05
N VAL A 50 -12.64 6.65 1.15
CA VAL A 50 -13.38 6.72 2.39
C VAL A 50 -12.56 7.51 3.41
N LYS A 51 -13.21 8.37 4.16
CA LYS A 51 -12.62 9.04 5.32
C LYS A 51 -13.23 8.49 6.59
N TYR A 52 -12.36 8.03 7.49
CA TYR A 52 -12.74 7.58 8.81
C TYR A 52 -12.52 8.72 9.81
N GLY A 53 -13.47 8.86 10.74
CA GLY A 53 -13.50 9.83 11.83
C GLY A 53 -13.71 11.29 11.39
N GLU A 54 -13.93 12.14 12.40
CA GLU A 54 -14.27 13.57 12.21
C GLU A 54 -13.03 14.48 12.23
N ASN A 55 -11.85 13.94 12.59
CA ASN A 55 -10.66 14.76 12.73
C ASN A 55 -10.11 15.14 11.35
N LYS A 56 -9.80 16.42 11.16
CA LYS A 56 -9.22 16.95 9.90
C LYS A 56 -7.86 16.33 9.53
N ASN A 57 -7.19 15.68 10.48
CA ASN A 57 -5.89 15.03 10.28
C ASN A 57 -6.01 13.55 9.91
N GLU A 58 -7.20 12.96 9.87
CA GLU A 58 -7.39 11.57 9.45
C GLU A 58 -7.27 11.43 7.93
N LEU A 59 -6.49 10.44 7.51
CA LEU A 59 -6.14 10.19 6.12
C LEU A 59 -7.28 9.46 5.40
N TYR A 60 -7.55 9.87 4.16
CA TYR A 60 -8.41 9.12 3.25
C TYR A 60 -7.81 7.74 2.96
N LYS A 61 -8.67 6.73 2.98
CA LYS A 61 -8.36 5.37 2.54
C LYS A 61 -9.00 5.12 1.19
N THR A 62 -8.29 4.41 0.32
CA THR A 62 -8.79 4.08 -1.01
C THR A 62 -9.30 2.65 -0.98
N LEU A 63 -10.55 2.40 -1.40
CA LEU A 63 -11.12 1.04 -1.33
C LEU A 63 -10.49 0.10 -2.36
N GLY A 64 -10.02 0.64 -3.48
CA GLY A 64 -9.29 -0.13 -4.48
C GLY A 64 -8.75 0.78 -5.58
N PRO A 65 -7.99 0.21 -6.53
CA PRO A 65 -7.48 0.95 -7.68
C PRO A 65 -8.58 1.61 -8.51
N LEU A 66 -8.15 2.53 -9.37
CA LEU A 66 -9.00 3.21 -10.34
C LEU A 66 -9.59 2.17 -11.31
N ARG A 67 -10.92 2.09 -11.40
CA ARG A 67 -11.61 1.13 -12.27
C ARG A 67 -12.36 1.81 -13.41
N ARG A 68 -12.37 1.16 -14.57
CA ARG A 68 -13.20 1.56 -15.72
C ARG A 68 -14.55 0.88 -15.60
N VAL A 69 -15.63 1.64 -15.69
CA VAL A 69 -17.00 1.14 -15.55
C VAL A 69 -17.91 1.75 -16.60
N GLU A 70 -18.76 0.94 -17.23
CA GLU A 70 -19.87 1.44 -18.04
C GLU A 70 -21.09 1.66 -17.14
N PHE A 71 -22.06 2.43 -17.62
CA PHE A 71 -23.28 2.66 -16.86
C PHE A 71 -23.99 1.35 -16.49
N LYS A 72 -24.00 0.36 -17.40
CA LYS A 72 -24.63 -0.96 -17.16
C LYS A 72 -23.90 -1.81 -16.11
N ASP A 73 -22.66 -1.47 -15.77
CA ASP A 73 -21.83 -2.26 -14.85
C ASP A 73 -21.99 -1.80 -13.38
N GLN A 74 -23.10 -1.13 -13.05
CA GLN A 74 -23.40 -0.65 -11.70
C GLN A 74 -23.30 -1.75 -10.65
N GLU A 75 -23.96 -2.89 -10.90
CA GLU A 75 -23.98 -4.02 -9.96
C GLU A 75 -22.59 -4.64 -9.82
N LEU A 76 -21.85 -4.77 -10.94
CA LEU A 76 -20.48 -5.28 -10.93
C LEU A 76 -19.54 -4.37 -10.13
N PHE A 77 -19.64 -3.06 -10.31
CA PHE A 77 -18.84 -2.11 -9.56
C PHE A 77 -19.19 -2.08 -8.06
N CYS A 78 -20.48 -2.25 -7.73
CA CYS A 78 -20.92 -2.39 -6.35
C CYS A 78 -20.33 -3.65 -5.71
N GLY A 79 -20.46 -4.80 -6.37
CA GLY A 79 -19.88 -6.07 -5.90
C GLY A 79 -18.37 -5.97 -5.69
N TYR A 80 -17.65 -5.40 -6.67
CA TYR A 80 -16.22 -5.10 -6.55
C TYR A 80 -15.90 -4.30 -5.28
N LEU A 81 -16.59 -3.19 -5.03
CA LEU A 81 -16.31 -2.35 -3.86
C LEU A 81 -16.67 -3.03 -2.54
N GLN A 82 -17.72 -3.85 -2.50
CA GLN A 82 -18.11 -4.62 -1.31
C GLN A 82 -17.08 -5.69 -0.97
N GLU A 83 -16.60 -6.43 -1.95
CA GLU A 83 -15.54 -7.42 -1.74
C GLU A 83 -14.23 -6.74 -1.31
N ARG A 84 -13.89 -5.60 -1.92
CA ARG A 84 -12.75 -4.77 -1.49
C ARG A 84 -12.90 -4.27 -0.05
N LEU A 85 -14.10 -3.85 0.35
CA LEU A 85 -14.37 -3.48 1.73
C LEU A 85 -14.18 -4.67 2.67
N GLY A 86 -14.60 -5.87 2.27
CA GLY A 86 -14.40 -7.11 3.02
C GLY A 86 -12.91 -7.43 3.24
N ILE A 87 -12.09 -7.36 2.19
CA ILE A 87 -10.63 -7.56 2.29
C ILE A 87 -10.01 -6.55 3.27
N LEU A 88 -10.41 -5.29 3.13
CA LEU A 88 -9.84 -4.22 3.94
C LEU A 88 -10.40 -4.19 5.36
N TYR A 89 -11.48 -4.91 5.66
CA TYR A 89 -12.11 -4.97 6.98
C TYR A 89 -11.11 -5.44 8.04
N ASP A 90 -10.28 -6.42 7.72
CA ASP A 90 -9.22 -6.94 8.61
C ASP A 90 -8.09 -5.92 8.83
N SER A 91 -7.91 -4.99 7.89
CA SER A 91 -6.87 -3.94 7.95
C SER A 91 -7.36 -2.66 8.62
N TYR A 92 -8.66 -2.52 8.87
CA TYR A 92 -9.26 -1.34 9.47
C TYR A 92 -9.82 -1.64 10.85
N LYS A 93 -10.04 -0.58 11.64
CA LYS A 93 -10.80 -0.68 12.89
C LYS A 93 -12.28 -0.63 12.50
N PRO A 94 -12.99 -1.76 12.49
CA PRO A 94 -14.34 -1.82 11.92
C PRO A 94 -15.36 -0.94 12.67
N ASP A 95 -15.05 -0.60 13.92
CA ASP A 95 -15.87 0.29 14.77
C ASP A 95 -15.60 1.78 14.54
N THR A 96 -14.81 2.14 13.51
CA THR A 96 -14.53 3.55 13.23
C THR A 96 -15.62 4.15 12.38
N ASN A 97 -16.24 5.22 12.89
CA ASN A 97 -17.21 6.00 12.15
C ASN A 97 -16.63 6.51 10.83
N VAL A 98 -17.45 6.51 9.79
CA VAL A 98 -17.11 7.02 8.47
C VAL A 98 -17.73 8.40 8.32
N SER A 99 -16.92 9.39 7.92
CA SER A 99 -17.36 10.79 7.78
C SER A 99 -17.60 11.19 6.33
N GLU A 100 -16.85 10.60 5.38
CA GLU A 100 -16.96 10.95 3.97
C GLU A 100 -16.79 9.70 3.08
N ILE A 101 -17.62 9.58 2.04
CA ILE A 101 -17.38 8.70 0.88
C ILE A 101 -17.14 9.60 -0.33
N ILE A 102 -16.05 9.35 -1.05
CA ILE A 102 -15.57 10.20 -2.13
C ILE A 102 -15.37 9.38 -3.39
N PHE A 103 -16.00 9.79 -4.48
CA PHE A 103 -15.76 9.26 -5.81
C PHE A 103 -14.98 10.27 -6.62
N THR A 104 -13.73 9.94 -6.96
CA THR A 104 -12.93 10.70 -7.93
C THR A 104 -13.08 10.03 -9.28
N TYR A 105 -13.42 10.77 -10.34
CA TYR A 105 -13.69 10.16 -11.63
C TYR A 105 -13.21 10.98 -12.84
N VAL A 106 -13.02 10.27 -13.96
CA VAL A 106 -12.71 10.85 -15.28
C VAL A 106 -13.70 10.31 -16.30
N ILE A 107 -14.31 11.21 -17.06
CA ILE A 107 -15.21 10.87 -18.16
C ILE A 107 -14.37 10.54 -19.39
N LYS A 108 -14.70 9.43 -20.05
CA LYS A 108 -14.03 8.94 -21.26
C LYS A 108 -15.06 8.46 -22.28
N ASN A 109 -14.78 8.74 -23.55
CA ASN A 109 -15.66 8.40 -24.68
C ASN A 109 -15.03 7.29 -25.52
N ILE A 110 -14.80 6.12 -24.91
CA ILE A 110 -14.24 4.93 -25.59
C ILE A 110 -15.05 3.72 -25.11
N LYS A 111 -15.15 2.67 -25.94
CA LYS A 111 -15.75 1.40 -25.51
C LYS A 111 -14.82 0.69 -24.52
N ILE A 112 -15.37 0.14 -23.45
CA ILE A 112 -14.57 -0.64 -22.49
C ILE A 112 -14.20 -1.99 -23.11
N SER A 113 -12.98 -2.46 -22.88
CA SER A 113 -12.55 -3.80 -23.30
C SER A 113 -13.08 -4.87 -22.35
N ASP A 114 -13.31 -6.10 -22.82
CA ASP A 114 -13.74 -7.20 -21.94
C ASP A 114 -12.71 -7.47 -20.82
N SER A 115 -11.41 -7.23 -21.08
CA SER A 115 -10.36 -7.31 -20.06
C SER A 115 -10.51 -6.27 -18.97
N ASP A 116 -10.92 -5.04 -19.28
CA ASP A 116 -11.16 -4.00 -18.28
C ASP A 116 -12.38 -4.37 -17.39
N ARG A 117 -13.41 -4.96 -18.00
CA ARG A 117 -14.61 -5.42 -17.29
C ARG A 117 -14.32 -6.61 -16.39
N ALA A 118 -13.43 -7.52 -16.81
CA ALA A 118 -12.98 -8.65 -16.01
C ALA A 118 -12.31 -8.21 -14.70
N LEU A 119 -11.66 -7.04 -14.64
CA LEU A 119 -11.06 -6.49 -13.42
C LEU A 119 -12.09 -6.08 -12.33
N LEU A 120 -13.38 -6.01 -12.67
CA LEU A 120 -14.47 -5.84 -11.70
C LEU A 120 -14.93 -7.17 -11.10
N GLN A 121 -14.66 -8.28 -11.78
CA GLN A 121 -15.11 -9.63 -11.40
C GLN A 121 -13.97 -10.44 -10.76
N ASP A 122 -12.74 -10.15 -11.16
CA ASP A 122 -11.55 -10.84 -10.70
C ASP A 122 -10.71 -9.95 -9.78
N LEU A 123 -10.88 -10.13 -8.48
CA LEU A 123 -10.05 -9.51 -7.45
C LEU A 123 -8.68 -10.17 -7.27
N SER A 124 -8.45 -11.35 -7.86
CA SER A 124 -7.13 -12.00 -7.84
C SER A 124 -6.12 -11.20 -8.67
N ASN A 125 -6.60 -10.42 -9.65
CA ASN A 125 -5.81 -9.46 -10.40
C ASN A 125 -5.55 -8.19 -9.56
N LYS A 126 -4.80 -8.36 -8.47
CA LYS A 126 -4.14 -7.26 -7.78
C LYS A 126 -3.15 -6.69 -8.79
N GLU A 127 -3.40 -5.47 -9.28
CA GLU A 127 -2.34 -4.72 -9.97
C GLU A 127 -1.09 -4.79 -9.10
N LEU A 128 -0.02 -5.37 -9.63
CA LEU A 128 1.20 -5.60 -8.87
C LEU A 128 1.62 -4.28 -8.20
N PRO A 129 1.67 -4.22 -6.86
CA PRO A 129 2.03 -2.97 -6.20
C PRO A 129 3.51 -2.68 -6.44
N PHE A 130 3.84 -1.40 -6.50
CA PHE A 130 5.21 -0.95 -6.64
C PHE A 130 5.63 -0.04 -5.47
N HIS A 131 6.83 -0.29 -4.96
CA HIS A 131 7.50 0.55 -3.98
C HIS A 131 8.57 1.40 -4.67
N ASN A 132 8.49 2.71 -4.52
CA ASN A 132 9.48 3.63 -5.09
C ASN A 132 10.66 3.82 -4.12
N PHE A 133 11.86 3.42 -4.52
CA PHE A 133 13.11 3.60 -3.76
C PHE A 133 14.16 4.29 -4.64
N ASN A 134 14.71 5.43 -4.21
CA ASN A 134 15.70 6.20 -4.98
C ASN A 134 15.29 6.46 -6.45
N LYS A 135 14.02 6.82 -6.68
CA LYS A 135 13.40 7.03 -8.02
C LYS A 135 13.27 5.76 -8.88
N ILE A 136 13.53 4.59 -8.32
CA ILE A 136 13.32 3.29 -8.96
C ILE A 136 12.02 2.71 -8.42
N SER A 137 11.07 2.40 -9.31
CA SER A 137 9.87 1.65 -8.96
C SER A 137 10.20 0.16 -8.91
N LEU A 138 9.95 -0.47 -7.77
CA LEU A 138 10.28 -1.87 -7.49
C LEU A 138 9.00 -2.68 -7.25
N PRO A 139 8.81 -3.84 -7.90
CA PRO A 139 7.73 -4.75 -7.59
C PRO A 139 7.63 -5.07 -6.10
N VAL A 140 6.42 -5.16 -5.56
CA VAL A 140 6.13 -5.61 -4.19
C VAL A 140 5.54 -7.02 -4.30
N SER A 141 6.41 -8.02 -4.39
CA SER A 141 6.01 -9.42 -4.46
C SER A 141 7.12 -10.38 -4.03
N MET A 142 6.70 -11.54 -3.52
CA MET A 142 7.52 -12.72 -3.26
C MET A 142 7.54 -13.70 -4.44
N ASN A 143 6.67 -13.54 -5.44
CA ASN A 143 6.59 -14.43 -6.60
C ASN A 143 7.53 -13.92 -7.70
N PRO A 144 8.43 -14.76 -8.24
CA PRO A 144 9.32 -14.37 -9.34
C PRO A 144 8.56 -13.88 -10.58
N GLU A 145 7.48 -14.54 -10.96
CA GLU A 145 6.69 -14.24 -12.17
C GLU A 145 6.16 -12.80 -12.20
N ASP A 146 5.89 -12.22 -11.03
CA ASP A 146 5.41 -10.85 -10.91
C ASP A 146 6.47 -9.82 -11.36
N TYR A 147 7.75 -10.19 -11.36
CA TYR A 147 8.83 -9.28 -11.77
C TYR A 147 8.91 -9.11 -13.29
N GLY A 148 8.37 -10.04 -14.08
CA GLY A 148 8.41 -10.02 -15.54
C GLY A 148 8.61 -11.42 -16.15
N ASN A 149 9.19 -11.46 -17.35
CA ASN A 149 9.39 -12.70 -18.09
C ASN A 149 10.62 -13.44 -17.58
N ILE A 150 10.41 -14.67 -17.08
CA ILE A 150 11.50 -15.57 -16.66
C ILE A 150 12.27 -16.03 -17.91
N ILE A 151 13.57 -15.74 -17.96
CA ILE A 151 14.47 -16.16 -19.05
C ILE A 151 15.42 -17.28 -18.62
N ALA A 152 15.59 -17.50 -17.32
CA ALA A 152 16.27 -18.67 -16.77
C ALA A 152 15.67 -19.05 -15.42
N ASP A 153 15.54 -20.36 -15.20
CA ASP A 153 15.08 -20.99 -13.98
C ASP A 153 15.98 -22.20 -13.74
N CYS A 154 16.80 -22.16 -12.68
CA CYS A 154 17.75 -23.22 -12.40
C CYS A 154 18.17 -23.27 -10.94
N TYR A 155 18.76 -24.40 -10.54
CA TYR A 155 19.44 -24.52 -9.26
C TYR A 155 20.94 -24.24 -9.43
N VAL A 156 21.51 -23.41 -8.57
CA VAL A 156 22.93 -23.03 -8.61
C VAL A 156 23.59 -23.18 -7.23
N PRO A 157 24.86 -23.62 -7.17
CA PRO A 157 25.59 -23.68 -5.91
C PRO A 157 26.07 -22.28 -5.50
N VAL A 158 25.70 -21.83 -4.31
CA VAL A 158 26.19 -20.61 -3.67
C VAL A 158 26.61 -20.95 -2.24
N ASP A 159 27.87 -20.65 -1.91
CA ASP A 159 28.47 -20.92 -0.59
C ASP A 159 28.25 -22.36 -0.08
N GLY A 160 28.33 -23.34 -0.99
CA GLY A 160 28.14 -24.76 -0.70
C GLY A 160 26.68 -25.21 -0.55
N THR A 161 25.71 -24.32 -0.75
CA THR A 161 24.28 -24.63 -0.72
C THR A 161 23.67 -24.50 -2.12
N SER A 162 22.80 -25.44 -2.51
CA SER A 162 22.01 -25.32 -3.75
C SER A 162 20.85 -24.35 -3.52
N ILE A 163 20.81 -23.27 -4.29
CA ILE A 163 19.74 -22.26 -4.25
C ILE A 163 18.97 -22.26 -5.57
N HIS A 164 17.69 -21.92 -5.50
CA HIS A 164 16.84 -21.80 -6.69
C HIS A 164 16.93 -20.38 -7.23
N ARG A 165 17.47 -20.21 -8.44
CA ARG A 165 17.71 -18.92 -9.07
C ARG A 165 16.79 -18.71 -10.27
N TYR A 166 16.11 -17.58 -10.26
CA TYR A 166 15.39 -17.04 -11.41
C TYR A 166 16.15 -15.85 -12.00
N VAL A 167 16.23 -15.79 -13.33
CA VAL A 167 16.65 -14.60 -14.07
C VAL A 167 15.48 -14.10 -14.88
N ILE A 168 15.12 -12.84 -14.68
CA ILE A 168 13.84 -12.28 -15.11
C ILE A 168 14.09 -10.97 -15.85
N THR A 169 13.40 -10.77 -16.95
CA THR A 169 13.50 -9.53 -17.75
C THR A 169 12.17 -8.80 -17.75
N ASN A 170 12.25 -7.48 -17.55
CA ASN A 170 11.08 -6.60 -17.64
C ASN A 170 11.51 -5.26 -18.22
N ALA A 171 11.00 -4.98 -19.43
CA ALA A 171 11.38 -3.82 -20.22
C ALA A 171 12.91 -3.67 -20.33
N ASN A 172 13.48 -2.69 -19.64
CA ASN A 172 14.91 -2.36 -19.66
C ASN A 172 15.70 -2.87 -18.44
N ARG A 173 15.12 -3.77 -17.63
CA ARG A 173 15.77 -4.30 -16.43
C ARG A 173 15.83 -5.82 -16.46
N THR A 174 16.90 -6.33 -15.86
CA THR A 174 17.06 -7.75 -15.59
C THR A 174 17.22 -7.95 -14.10
N TYR A 175 16.39 -8.80 -13.50
CA TYR A 175 16.44 -9.18 -12.11
C TYR A 175 17.03 -10.57 -11.98
N GLN A 176 17.84 -10.78 -10.95
CA GLN A 176 18.20 -12.10 -10.45
C GLN A 176 17.53 -12.27 -9.09
N ILE A 177 16.76 -13.35 -8.93
CA ILE A 177 16.07 -13.69 -7.69
C ILE A 177 16.57 -15.04 -7.20
N ASP A 178 17.27 -15.02 -6.08
CA ASP A 178 17.83 -16.19 -5.43
C ASP A 178 16.94 -16.57 -4.24
N ILE A 179 16.17 -17.65 -4.42
CA ILE A 179 15.25 -18.18 -3.43
C ILE A 179 15.98 -19.17 -2.51
N SER A 180 15.90 -18.92 -1.21
CA SER A 180 16.50 -19.75 -0.17
C SER A 180 15.50 -20.00 0.98
N ASN A 181 15.95 -20.71 2.01
CA ASN A 181 15.15 -21.02 3.20
C ASN A 181 13.79 -21.66 2.87
N LYS A 182 13.76 -22.60 1.91
CA LYS A 182 12.54 -23.29 1.45
C LYS A 182 11.45 -22.33 0.93
N GLY A 183 11.84 -21.28 0.21
CA GLY A 183 10.89 -20.32 -0.36
C GLY A 183 10.53 -19.15 0.56
N LEU A 184 11.14 -19.05 1.73
CA LEU A 184 10.85 -17.98 2.70
C LEU A 184 11.68 -16.72 2.49
N THR A 185 12.74 -16.79 1.69
CA THR A 185 13.66 -15.67 1.49
C THR A 185 14.01 -15.54 0.02
N ASN A 186 13.81 -14.34 -0.52
CA ASN A 186 14.23 -13.96 -1.87
C ASN A 186 15.32 -12.91 -1.76
N ASN A 187 16.51 -13.22 -2.26
CA ASN A 187 17.56 -12.22 -2.46
C ASN A 187 17.47 -11.71 -3.88
N VAL A 188 17.07 -10.45 -4.05
CA VAL A 188 16.82 -9.86 -5.36
C VAL A 188 17.93 -8.88 -5.70
N THR A 189 18.49 -9.02 -6.91
CA THR A 189 19.53 -8.14 -7.45
C THR A 189 19.12 -7.63 -8.83
N ILE A 190 19.31 -6.34 -9.10
CA ILE A 190 19.15 -5.81 -10.47
C ILE A 190 20.49 -5.90 -11.19
N LEU A 191 20.57 -6.75 -12.22
CA LEU A 191 21.79 -6.92 -13.01
C LEU A 191 22.07 -5.65 -13.84
N GLY A 192 23.33 -5.24 -13.89
CA GLY A 192 23.76 -4.05 -14.64
C GLY A 192 23.60 -2.71 -13.92
N LEU A 193 22.94 -2.67 -12.75
CA LEU A 193 22.95 -1.52 -11.84
C LEU A 193 23.85 -1.88 -10.64
N SER A 194 24.97 -1.18 -10.49
CA SER A 194 25.95 -1.47 -9.44
C SER A 194 25.31 -1.49 -8.05
N ASP A 195 25.52 -2.61 -7.33
CA ASP A 195 25.19 -2.86 -5.93
C ASP A 195 23.73 -2.66 -5.49
N PHE A 196 22.77 -2.66 -6.42
CA PHE A 196 21.36 -2.57 -6.06
C PHE A 196 20.75 -3.95 -5.82
N ASN A 197 20.67 -4.33 -4.55
CA ASN A 197 20.01 -5.54 -4.08
C ASN A 197 19.11 -5.27 -2.87
N TRP A 198 18.22 -6.21 -2.60
CA TRP A 198 17.42 -6.24 -1.38
C TRP A 198 17.02 -7.68 -1.05
N ILE A 199 16.51 -7.86 0.15
CA ILE A 199 16.06 -9.16 0.66
C ILE A 199 14.60 -9.07 1.02
N ASP A 200 13.77 -9.91 0.42
CA ASP A 200 12.37 -10.09 0.80
C ASP A 200 12.25 -11.37 1.66
N THR A 201 11.63 -11.27 2.82
CA THR A 201 11.44 -12.40 3.76
C THR A 201 9.97 -12.56 4.09
N LYS A 202 9.41 -13.73 3.79
CA LYS A 202 8.02 -14.08 4.12
C LYS A 202 7.82 -14.10 5.63
N ILE A 203 6.75 -13.46 6.11
CA ILE A 203 6.35 -13.42 7.53
C ILE A 203 5.11 -14.30 7.73
N SER A 204 4.11 -14.13 6.87
CA SER A 204 2.90 -14.94 6.79
C SER A 204 2.50 -15.14 5.32
N ASP A 205 1.36 -15.76 5.04
CA ASP A 205 0.90 -15.96 3.67
C ASP A 205 0.68 -14.65 2.91
N ASP A 206 0.12 -13.64 3.58
CA ASP A 206 -0.20 -12.34 2.97
C ASP A 206 0.79 -11.22 3.36
N SER A 207 1.85 -11.54 4.11
CA SER A 207 2.81 -10.54 4.57
C SER A 207 4.27 -10.94 4.42
N PHE A 208 5.10 -9.97 4.09
CA PHE A 208 6.54 -10.12 4.03
C PHE A 208 7.23 -8.80 4.41
N LYS A 209 8.52 -8.87 4.75
CA LYS A 209 9.36 -7.69 4.92
C LYS A 209 10.38 -7.59 3.80
N ARG A 210 10.74 -6.36 3.44
CA ARG A 210 11.84 -6.02 2.55
C ARG A 210 12.94 -5.31 3.32
N GLU A 211 14.16 -5.79 3.19
CA GLU A 211 15.36 -5.15 3.71
C GLU A 211 16.15 -4.58 2.54
N ILE A 212 16.19 -3.24 2.44
CA ILE A 212 16.81 -2.50 1.34
C ILE A 212 17.63 -1.34 1.88
N GLY A 213 18.95 -1.39 1.67
CA GLY A 213 19.89 -0.45 2.25
C GLY A 213 19.81 -0.39 3.78
N LYS A 214 19.37 0.73 4.35
CA LYS A 214 19.19 0.94 5.81
C LYS A 214 17.72 0.89 6.26
N SER A 215 16.84 0.45 5.37
CA SER A 215 15.40 0.44 5.59
C SER A 215 14.89 -0.99 5.67
N THR A 216 14.01 -1.24 6.63
CA THR A 216 13.15 -2.43 6.66
C THR A 216 11.72 -1.96 6.44
N ILE A 217 11.05 -2.51 5.43
CA ILE A 217 9.69 -2.15 5.04
C ILE A 217 8.83 -3.40 5.18
N TYR A 218 7.68 -3.28 5.83
CA TYR A 218 6.74 -4.37 6.02
C TYR A 218 5.56 -4.18 5.08
N PHE A 219 5.23 -5.25 4.36
CA PHE A 219 4.12 -5.29 3.42
C PHE A 219 3.05 -6.26 3.93
N LEU A 220 1.78 -5.84 3.83
CA LEU A 220 0.61 -6.68 4.02
C LEU A 220 -0.28 -6.47 2.80
N ASP A 221 -0.62 -7.54 2.09
CA ASP A 221 -1.43 -7.48 0.86
C ASP A 221 -0.90 -6.51 -0.21
N GLY A 222 0.42 -6.33 -0.25
CA GLY A 222 1.07 -5.41 -1.18
C GLY A 222 1.08 -3.95 -0.76
N GLU A 223 0.49 -3.60 0.39
CA GLU A 223 0.54 -2.26 0.98
C GLU A 223 1.65 -2.13 2.04
N ILE A 224 2.26 -0.95 2.13
CA ILE A 224 3.26 -0.65 3.18
C ILE A 224 2.52 -0.39 4.50
N ILE A 225 2.76 -1.24 5.50
CA ILE A 225 2.16 -1.08 6.84
C ILE A 225 3.13 -0.47 7.86
N LEU A 226 4.44 -0.66 7.67
CA LEU A 226 5.47 -0.15 8.58
C LEU A 226 6.78 0.06 7.84
N GLN A 227 7.44 1.18 8.13
CA GLN A 227 8.80 1.44 7.66
C GLN A 227 9.70 1.75 8.86
N LYS A 228 10.76 0.96 9.02
CA LYS A 228 11.81 1.17 10.01
C LYS A 228 13.08 1.66 9.30
N LEU A 229 13.58 2.81 9.72
CA LEU A 229 14.82 3.38 9.20
C LEU A 229 15.92 3.28 10.26
N GLN A 230 17.05 2.66 9.92
CA GLN A 230 18.22 2.69 10.79
C GLN A 230 18.96 4.02 10.63
N LEU A 231 18.84 4.88 11.65
CA LEU A 231 19.57 6.13 11.72
C LEU A 231 20.98 5.90 12.29
N ASN A 232 21.98 6.51 11.67
CA ASN A 232 23.32 6.56 12.25
C ASN A 232 23.27 7.40 13.54
N SER A 233 23.50 6.80 14.70
CA SER A 233 23.67 7.57 15.92
C SER A 233 25.04 8.26 15.91
N LYS A 234 25.07 9.53 16.34
CA LYS A 234 26.35 10.17 16.69
C LYS A 234 26.92 9.41 17.90
N LYS A 235 28.21 9.05 17.86
CA LYS A 235 28.91 8.47 19.02
C LYS A 235 28.64 9.36 20.24
N PHE A 236 28.17 8.76 21.33
CA PHE A 236 27.97 9.48 22.59
C PHE A 236 29.30 10.14 22.99
N LYS A 237 29.34 11.47 23.04
CA LYS A 237 30.47 12.18 23.64
C LYS A 237 30.39 11.94 25.14
N LYS A 238 31.44 11.33 25.72
CA LYS A 238 31.57 11.14 27.16
C LYS A 238 31.44 12.51 27.82
N GLY A 239 30.37 12.73 28.57
CA GLY A 239 30.16 13.99 29.29
C GLY A 239 31.29 14.21 30.28
N VAL A 240 31.90 15.40 30.25
CA VAL A 240 32.83 15.83 31.29
C VAL A 240 32.02 15.96 32.57
N THR A 241 32.30 15.11 33.56
CA THR A 241 31.73 15.24 34.90
C THR A 241 32.28 16.52 35.52
N VAL A 242 31.51 17.60 35.49
CA VAL A 242 31.83 18.81 36.26
C VAL A 242 31.57 18.49 37.73
N LYS A 243 32.63 18.13 38.47
CA LYS A 243 32.59 18.07 39.93
C LYS A 243 32.59 19.50 40.48
N THR A 244 31.41 20.04 40.75
CA THR A 244 31.27 21.19 41.66
C THR A 244 30.16 20.88 42.66
N PHE A 245 30.49 20.07 43.67
CA PHE A 245 29.82 20.15 44.97
C PHE A 245 30.75 20.95 45.89
N THR A 246 30.65 22.28 45.84
CA THR A 246 31.22 23.13 46.87
C THR A 246 30.33 23.04 48.10
N ASN A 247 30.85 22.34 49.11
CA ASN A 247 30.36 22.32 50.48
C ASN A 247 30.09 23.74 50.99
N THR A 248 28.82 24.03 51.30
CA THR A 248 28.48 25.16 52.16
C THR A 248 27.53 24.68 53.27
N PHE A 249 28.02 23.80 54.13
CA PHE A 249 27.40 23.59 55.44
C PHE A 249 27.87 24.72 56.36
N ARG A 250 27.08 25.80 56.42
CA ARG A 250 27.20 26.82 57.45
C ARG A 250 26.81 26.22 58.81
N HIS A 251 27.77 26.26 59.71
CA HIS A 251 27.68 25.84 61.10
C HIS A 251 26.91 26.91 61.89
N ASN A 252 25.59 26.78 62.03
CA ASN A 252 24.85 27.58 63.02
C ASN A 252 25.00 26.93 64.39
N ARG A 253 25.93 27.47 65.19
CA ARG A 253 26.04 27.17 66.62
C ARG A 253 24.82 27.71 67.36
N PHE A 254 24.14 26.82 68.05
CA PHE A 254 23.31 27.14 69.21
C PHE A 254 24.16 27.77 70.31
N ARG A 255 23.67 28.88 70.89
CA ARG A 255 23.95 29.26 72.27
C ARG A 255 22.61 29.63 72.92
N ASN A 256 22.11 28.71 73.74
CA ASN A 256 21.21 28.99 74.84
C ASN A 256 22.03 28.92 76.13
N SER A 257 21.56 29.64 77.15
CA SER A 257 22.13 29.97 78.48
C SER A 257 23.24 31.02 78.51
#